data_AF-A0A1H1VH40-F1
#
_entry.id   AF-A0A1H1VH40-F1
#
_cell.length_a   1.000
_cell.length_b   1.000
_cell.length_c   1.000
_cell.angle_alpha   90.00
_cell.angle_beta   90.00
_cell.angle_gamma   90.00
#
_symmetry.space_group_name_H-M   'P 1'
#
loop_
_entity.id
_entity.type
_entity.pdbx_description
1 polymer ?
#
loop_
_entity_poly.entity_id
_entity_poly.type
_entity_poly.pdbx_seq_one_letter_code
_entity_poly.pdbx_strand_id
1 'polypeptide(L)'
;MVSGNTPVSGEVVFGWSSWRYVVAAAAISFVATAVVRLASLLSSDRAGGPGNLVTARDAALVPICAISIAIFSLLFSRARPAWLRFGDGWVELAAERRDVVVVPYQAVTSARVRWVWPVAMLDVFVDSADESRLMGLDRGGRRPFRKREGDLLRFSMPIAGLRSSAAGIRSELRRRGLSE
;
A
#
# COMPACT_ATOMS: atom_id res chain seq x y z
N MET A 1 -3.25 10.48 -18.53
CA MET A 1 -3.97 9.50 -19.37
C MET A 1 -3.10 8.27 -19.44
N VAL A 2 -3.51 7.17 -18.80
CA VAL A 2 -2.87 5.86 -18.99
C VAL A 2 -3.76 5.13 -19.97
N SER A 3 -3.22 4.83 -21.15
CA SER A 3 -3.92 4.14 -22.23
C SER A 3 -4.51 2.83 -21.72
N GLY A 4 -5.83 2.70 -21.83
CA GLY A 4 -6.54 1.48 -21.52
C GLY A 4 -6.19 0.42 -22.55
N ASN A 5 -5.25 -0.46 -22.21
CA ASN A 5 -5.29 -1.80 -22.76
C ASN A 5 -6.53 -2.45 -22.17
N THR A 6 -7.53 -2.69 -23.02
CA THR A 6 -8.67 -3.53 -22.66
C THR A 6 -8.14 -4.85 -22.13
N PRO A 7 -8.59 -5.30 -20.94
CA PRO A 7 -8.10 -6.54 -20.36
C PRO A 7 -8.33 -7.67 -21.36
N VAL A 8 -7.27 -8.42 -21.66
CA VAL A 8 -7.36 -9.62 -22.49
C VAL A 8 -8.21 -10.64 -21.71
N SER A 9 -8.97 -11.48 -22.42
CA SER A 9 -9.86 -12.47 -21.80
C SER A 9 -9.08 -13.37 -20.83
N GLY A 10 -9.26 -13.17 -19.52
CA GLY A 10 -8.54 -13.88 -18.47
C GLY A 10 -7.80 -12.96 -17.49
N GLU A 11 -7.59 -11.70 -17.83
CA GLU A 11 -6.87 -10.76 -16.97
C GLU A 11 -7.75 -10.14 -15.89
N VAL A 12 -7.20 -10.03 -14.67
CA VAL A 12 -7.88 -9.38 -13.55
C VAL A 12 -7.08 -8.15 -13.13
N VAL A 13 -7.66 -6.97 -13.34
CA VAL A 13 -7.05 -5.69 -12.98
C VAL A 13 -7.68 -5.15 -11.70
N PHE A 14 -6.87 -5.04 -10.66
CA PHE A 14 -7.22 -4.33 -9.44
C PHE A 14 -6.72 -2.89 -9.54
N GLY A 15 -7.55 -2.06 -10.17
CA GLY A 15 -7.27 -0.63 -10.34
C GLY A 15 -7.40 0.17 -9.04
N TRP A 16 -6.87 1.38 -9.05
CA TRP A 16 -6.92 2.29 -7.91
C TRP A 16 -8.30 2.98 -7.74
N SER A 17 -8.60 3.35 -6.50
CA SER A 17 -9.80 4.07 -6.08
C SER A 17 -9.40 5.18 -5.11
N SER A 18 -9.65 6.43 -5.53
CA SER A 18 -9.45 7.60 -4.68
C SER A 18 -10.26 7.54 -3.40
N TRP A 19 -11.49 7.04 -3.48
CA TRP A 19 -12.36 6.92 -2.29
C TRP A 19 -11.76 5.96 -1.26
N ARG A 20 -11.37 4.75 -1.69
CA ARG A 20 -10.77 3.76 -0.79
C ARG A 20 -9.43 4.23 -0.23
N TYR A 21 -8.67 5.00 -1.02
CA TYR A 21 -7.44 5.61 -0.55
C TYR A 21 -7.71 6.66 0.53
N VAL A 22 -8.66 7.58 0.31
CA VAL A 22 -9.05 8.58 1.31
C VAL A 22 -9.53 7.92 2.59
N VAL A 23 -10.37 6.89 2.51
CA VAL A 23 -10.85 6.14 3.68
C VAL A 23 -9.68 5.51 4.45
N ALA A 24 -8.73 4.89 3.75
CA ALA A 24 -7.54 4.30 4.37
C ALA A 24 -6.64 5.38 5.00
N ALA A 25 -6.40 6.48 4.29
CA ALA A 25 -5.58 7.60 4.77
C ALA A 25 -6.23 8.29 5.99
N ALA A 26 -7.55 8.48 5.98
CA ALA A 26 -8.28 9.03 7.12
C ALA A 26 -8.19 8.11 8.35
N ALA A 27 -8.30 6.78 8.16
CA ALA A 27 -8.12 5.82 9.25
C ALA A 27 -6.69 5.89 9.82
N ILE A 28 -5.66 5.93 8.96
CA ILE A 28 -4.26 6.10 9.39
C ILE A 28 -4.10 7.41 10.19
N SER A 29 -4.60 8.53 9.67
CA SER A 29 -4.47 9.83 10.31
C SER A 29 -5.20 9.93 11.63
N PHE A 30 -6.40 9.33 11.73
CA PHE A 30 -7.17 9.25 12.96
C PHE A 30 -6.42 8.46 14.04
N VAL A 31 -5.86 7.32 13.67
CA VAL A 31 -5.03 6.50 14.55
C VAL A 31 -3.79 7.26 15.02
N ALA A 32 -3.05 7.88 14.10
CA ALA A 32 -1.86 8.65 14.45
C ALA A 32 -2.21 9.79 15.42
N THR A 33 -3.33 10.46 15.19
CA THR A 33 -3.89 11.50 16.08
C THR A 33 -4.18 10.94 17.47
N ALA A 34 -4.86 9.79 17.57
CA ALA A 34 -5.17 9.16 18.84
C ALA A 34 -3.91 8.77 19.62
N VAL A 35 -2.89 8.23 18.93
CA VAL A 35 -1.60 7.86 19.54
C VAL A 35 -0.87 9.10 20.06
N VAL A 36 -0.78 10.17 19.26
CA VAL A 36 -0.16 11.43 19.69
C VAL A 36 -0.90 12.02 20.89
N ARG A 37 -2.23 11.99 20.88
CA ARG A 37 -3.04 12.48 22.00
C ARG A 37 -2.83 11.66 23.26
N LEU A 38 -2.84 10.33 23.16
CA LEU A 38 -2.56 9.46 24.30
C LEU A 38 -1.15 9.72 24.86
N ALA A 39 -0.14 9.83 23.99
CA ALA A 39 1.23 10.16 24.40
C ALA A 39 1.33 11.52 25.09
N SER A 40 0.60 12.53 24.60
CA SER A 40 0.57 13.86 25.21
C SER A 40 -0.08 13.85 26.59
N LEU A 41 -1.16 13.09 26.78
CA LEU A 41 -1.83 12.93 28.09
C LEU A 41 -0.92 12.23 29.09
N LEU A 42 -0.24 11.15 28.67
CA LEU A 42 0.73 10.42 29.49
C LEU A 42 1.96 11.26 29.84
N SER A 43 2.33 12.23 29.00
CA SER A 43 3.44 13.15 29.25
C SER A 43 3.04 14.34 30.12
N SER A 44 1.79 14.78 30.03
CA SER A 44 1.24 15.92 30.78
C SER A 44 1.12 15.64 32.28
N ASP A 45 0.89 14.38 32.69
CA ASP A 45 0.87 13.99 34.12
C ASP A 45 2.22 14.20 34.83
N ARG A 46 3.33 14.40 34.09
CA ARG A 46 4.65 14.71 34.66
C ARG A 46 4.96 16.22 34.74
N ALA A 47 4.18 17.07 34.11
CA ALA A 47 4.47 18.50 34.00
C ALA A 47 3.24 19.31 34.43
N GLY A 48 3.08 19.52 35.75
CA GLY A 48 1.97 20.25 36.37
C GLY A 48 1.89 21.73 35.97
N GLY A 49 1.45 22.01 34.74
CA GLY A 49 1.25 23.36 34.18
C GLY A 49 -0.17 23.59 33.65
N PRO A 50 -0.63 24.85 33.57
CA PRO A 50 -2.04 25.21 33.34
C PRO A 50 -2.53 24.81 31.94
N GLY A 51 -3.30 23.73 31.89
CA GLY A 51 -3.50 22.90 30.70
C GLY A 51 -4.73 23.17 29.81
N ASN A 52 -5.37 24.34 29.84
CA ASN A 52 -6.66 24.55 29.15
C ASN A 52 -6.60 25.33 27.81
N LEU A 53 -5.58 26.18 27.57
CA LEU A 53 -5.47 26.97 26.32
C LEU A 53 -4.56 26.30 25.28
N VAL A 54 -3.55 25.54 25.73
CA VAL A 54 -2.63 24.79 24.86
C VAL A 54 -3.33 23.58 24.23
N THR A 55 -4.18 22.88 25.00
CA THR A 55 -4.94 21.70 24.57
C THR A 55 -5.94 21.97 23.45
N ALA A 56 -6.63 23.12 23.47
CA ALA A 56 -7.62 23.49 22.45
C ALA A 56 -6.97 23.89 21.12
N ARG A 57 -5.83 24.60 21.17
CA ARG A 57 -5.07 24.98 19.96
C ARG A 57 -4.41 23.76 19.31
N ASP A 58 -3.86 22.87 20.12
CA ASP A 58 -3.38 21.56 19.67
C ASP A 58 -4.52 20.65 19.18
N ALA A 59 -5.78 20.89 19.59
CA ALA A 59 -6.92 20.06 19.19
C ALA A 59 -7.41 20.42 17.79
N ALA A 60 -7.27 21.68 17.41
CA ALA A 60 -7.58 22.15 16.06
C ALA A 60 -6.43 21.92 15.08
N LEU A 61 -5.18 21.99 15.52
CA LEU A 61 -4.01 21.86 14.63
C LEU A 61 -3.85 20.43 14.10
N VAL A 62 -4.15 19.44 14.92
CA VAL A 62 -4.05 18.02 14.55
C VAL A 62 -4.98 17.61 13.40
N PRO A 63 -6.30 17.89 13.41
CA PRO A 63 -7.17 17.57 12.28
C PRO A 63 -6.77 18.34 11.02
N ILE A 64 -6.31 19.59 11.13
CA ILE A 64 -5.84 20.37 9.97
C ILE A 64 -4.61 19.72 9.33
N CYS A 65 -3.61 19.32 10.12
CA CYS A 65 -2.43 18.60 9.62
C CYS A 65 -2.81 17.23 9.04
N ALA A 66 -3.68 16.47 9.71
CA ALA A 66 -4.17 15.18 9.24
C ALA A 66 -4.89 15.26 7.89
N ILE A 67 -5.79 16.23 7.74
CA ILE A 67 -6.54 16.49 6.50
C ILE A 67 -5.57 16.94 5.40
N SER A 68 -4.66 17.86 5.70
CA SER A 68 -3.68 18.35 4.73
C SER A 68 -2.78 17.23 4.23
N ILE A 69 -2.21 16.40 5.13
CA ILE A 69 -1.39 15.25 4.78
C ILE A 69 -2.18 14.25 3.94
N ALA A 70 -3.46 13.98 4.28
CA ALA A 70 -4.32 13.10 3.50
C ALA A 70 -4.58 13.65 2.09
N ILE A 71 -4.84 14.95 1.94
CA ILE A 71 -5.08 15.61 0.65
C ILE A 71 -3.80 15.61 -0.20
N PHE A 72 -2.66 16.02 0.36
CA PHE A 72 -1.38 15.98 -0.37
C PHE A 72 -1.03 14.54 -0.77
N SER A 73 -1.18 13.58 0.13
CA SER A 73 -0.96 12.16 -0.16
C SER A 73 -1.88 11.68 -1.29
N LEU A 74 -3.15 12.08 -1.27
CA LEU A 74 -4.11 11.80 -2.35
C LEU A 74 -3.66 12.40 -3.68
N LEU A 75 -3.27 13.68 -3.71
CA LEU A 75 -2.85 14.37 -4.92
C LEU A 75 -1.62 13.71 -5.56
N PHE A 76 -0.60 13.41 -4.76
CA PHE A 76 0.59 12.72 -5.25
C PHE A 76 0.32 11.25 -5.61
N SER A 77 -0.60 10.58 -4.91
CA SER A 77 -1.01 9.20 -5.24
C SER A 77 -1.73 9.11 -6.58
N ARG A 78 -2.50 10.15 -6.96
CA ARG A 78 -3.21 10.21 -8.24
C ARG A 78 -2.27 10.25 -9.44
N ALA A 79 -1.12 10.89 -9.30
CA ALA A 79 -0.14 10.94 -10.38
C ALA A 79 0.43 9.55 -10.69
N ARG A 80 0.62 8.72 -9.66
CA ARG A 80 1.23 7.38 -9.77
C ARG A 80 0.56 6.39 -8.81
N PRO A 81 -0.64 5.93 -9.15
CA PRO A 81 -1.46 5.12 -8.23
C PRO A 81 -0.87 3.72 -8.03
N ALA A 82 -1.32 3.06 -6.97
CA ALA A 82 -1.06 1.63 -6.81
C ALA A 82 -1.76 0.83 -7.92
N TRP A 83 -1.13 -0.25 -8.38
CA TRP A 83 -1.63 -1.09 -9.46
C TRP A 83 -1.31 -2.55 -9.17
N LEU A 84 -2.29 -3.42 -9.40
CA LEU A 84 -2.13 -4.87 -9.33
C LEU A 84 -2.90 -5.49 -10.49
N ARG A 85 -2.22 -6.29 -11.32
CA ARG A 85 -2.85 -7.00 -12.43
C ARG A 85 -2.36 -8.44 -12.47
N PHE A 86 -3.30 -9.36 -12.65
CA PHE A 86 -3.06 -10.77 -12.86
C PHE A 86 -3.28 -11.07 -14.35
N GLY A 87 -2.22 -11.45 -15.05
CA GLY A 87 -2.28 -11.93 -16.43
C GLY A 87 -2.27 -13.47 -16.50
N ASP A 88 -2.21 -14.02 -17.71
CA ASP A 88 -2.28 -15.48 -17.92
C ASP A 88 -1.05 -16.26 -17.44
N GLY A 89 0.05 -15.58 -17.14
CA GLY A 89 1.27 -16.22 -16.63
C GLY A 89 2.12 -15.33 -15.74
N TRP A 90 1.58 -14.21 -15.27
CA TRP A 90 2.35 -13.20 -14.56
C TRP A 90 1.47 -12.37 -13.61
N VAL A 91 2.13 -11.73 -12.64
CA VAL A 91 1.55 -10.70 -11.77
C VAL A 91 2.33 -9.40 -11.92
N GLU A 92 1.62 -8.32 -12.20
CA GLU A 92 2.14 -6.95 -12.19
C GLU A 92 1.85 -6.31 -10.84
N LEU A 93 2.87 -5.74 -10.23
CA LEU A 93 2.83 -5.12 -8.91
C LEU A 93 3.43 -3.72 -9.00
N ALA A 94 2.68 -2.70 -8.58
CA ALA A 94 3.23 -1.36 -8.42
C ALA A 94 2.63 -0.67 -7.18
N ALA A 95 3.45 -0.42 -6.17
CA ALA A 95 3.06 0.39 -5.02
C ALA A 95 2.95 1.88 -5.43
N GLU A 96 2.19 2.69 -4.69
CA GLU A 96 2.07 4.13 -4.97
C GLU A 96 3.45 4.80 -5.16
N ARG A 97 3.61 5.59 -6.22
CA ARG A 97 4.86 6.29 -6.62
C ARG A 97 6.09 5.40 -6.87
N ARG A 98 5.90 4.08 -6.94
CA ARG A 98 6.97 3.09 -7.15
C ARG A 98 6.88 2.46 -8.53
N ASP A 99 7.99 2.10 -9.16
CA ASP A 99 7.99 1.45 -10.47
C ASP A 99 7.27 0.10 -10.45
N VAL A 100 6.85 -0.34 -11.64
CA VAL A 100 6.12 -1.59 -11.81
C VAL A 100 7.13 -2.74 -11.83
N VAL A 101 6.77 -3.85 -11.20
CA VAL A 101 7.45 -5.13 -11.34
C VAL A 101 6.47 -6.11 -11.96
N VAL A 102 6.89 -6.77 -13.02
CA VAL A 102 6.20 -7.92 -13.60
C VAL A 102 6.95 -9.16 -13.14
N VAL A 103 6.23 -10.06 -12.46
CA VAL A 103 6.75 -11.32 -11.95
C VAL A 103 6.04 -12.46 -12.67
N PRO A 104 6.76 -13.32 -13.41
CA PRO A 104 6.15 -14.51 -14.00
C PRO A 104 5.76 -15.50 -12.89
N TYR A 105 4.63 -16.19 -13.02
CA TYR A 105 4.14 -17.13 -12.00
C TYR A 105 5.13 -18.26 -11.71
N GLN A 106 5.90 -18.67 -12.71
CA GLN A 106 6.94 -19.69 -12.56
C GLN A 106 8.06 -19.28 -11.58
N ALA A 107 8.27 -17.97 -11.40
CA ALA A 107 9.24 -17.43 -10.47
C ALA A 107 8.63 -17.12 -9.10
N VAL A 108 7.29 -17.15 -8.97
CA VAL A 108 6.60 -16.90 -7.70
C VAL A 108 6.66 -18.16 -6.86
N THR A 109 7.45 -18.12 -5.79
CA THR A 109 7.49 -19.20 -4.80
C THR A 109 6.22 -19.20 -3.95
N SER A 110 5.81 -18.02 -3.48
CA SER A 110 4.55 -17.85 -2.76
C SER A 110 4.08 -16.41 -2.75
N ALA A 111 2.78 -16.20 -2.55
CA ALA A 111 2.19 -14.87 -2.42
C ALA A 111 1.12 -14.85 -1.33
N ARG A 112 1.15 -13.83 -0.48
CA ARG A 112 0.19 -13.70 0.63
C ARG A 112 -0.18 -12.27 0.93
N VAL A 113 -1.41 -12.10 1.39
CA VAL A 113 -1.92 -10.81 1.89
C VAL A 113 -1.83 -10.79 3.41
N ARG A 114 -0.88 -10.02 3.94
CA ARG A 114 -0.68 -9.80 5.37
C ARG A 114 -1.40 -8.54 5.83
N TRP A 115 -1.99 -8.59 7.02
CA TRP A 115 -2.51 -7.40 7.67
C TRP A 115 -1.40 -6.71 8.47
N VAL A 116 -1.05 -5.48 8.10
CA VAL A 116 -0.08 -4.64 8.83
C VAL A 116 -0.84 -3.39 9.27
N TRP A 117 -1.55 -3.51 10.40
CA TRP A 117 -2.48 -2.48 10.84
C TRP A 117 -1.84 -1.08 10.78
N PRO A 118 -2.50 -0.08 10.14
CA PRO A 118 -3.89 -0.09 9.67
C PRO A 118 -4.08 -0.49 8.18
N VAL A 119 -3.07 -1.04 7.50
CA VAL A 119 -3.09 -1.31 6.05
C VAL A 119 -2.77 -2.78 5.74
N ALA A 120 -3.46 -3.37 4.76
CA ALA A 120 -3.04 -4.66 4.23
C ALA A 120 -1.88 -4.52 3.23
N MET A 121 -0.96 -5.47 3.27
CA MET A 121 0.19 -5.59 2.37
C MET A 121 0.07 -6.88 1.57
N LEU A 122 0.29 -6.80 0.27
CA LEU A 122 0.56 -7.95 -0.58
C LEU A 122 2.06 -8.18 -0.60
N ASP A 123 2.49 -9.35 -0.16
CA ASP A 123 3.87 -9.81 -0.24
C ASP A 123 3.96 -10.93 -1.29
N VAL A 124 4.81 -10.75 -2.30
CA VAL A 124 5.12 -11.76 -3.32
C VAL A 124 6.58 -12.17 -3.17
N PHE A 125 6.80 -13.46 -2.99
CA PHE A 125 8.12 -14.07 -2.81
C PHE A 125 8.56 -14.71 -4.13
N VAL A 126 9.80 -14.45 -4.49
CA VAL A 126 10.44 -14.91 -5.71
C VAL A 126 11.78 -15.52 -5.33
N ASP A 127 12.17 -16.61 -5.96
CA ASP A 127 13.54 -17.12 -5.80
C ASP A 127 14.54 -16.09 -6.34
N SER A 128 15.61 -15.84 -5.60
CA SER A 128 16.71 -14.96 -6.02
C SER A 128 17.40 -15.45 -7.30
N ALA A 129 17.38 -16.76 -7.57
CA ALA A 129 17.86 -17.32 -8.84
C ALA A 129 17.05 -16.84 -10.06
N ASP A 130 15.77 -16.52 -9.85
CA ASP A 130 14.85 -16.05 -10.87
C ASP A 130 14.79 -14.52 -11.01
N GLU A 131 15.68 -13.78 -10.32
CA GLU A 131 15.71 -12.31 -10.38
C GLU A 131 15.84 -11.77 -11.81
N SER A 132 16.58 -12.47 -12.67
CA SER A 132 16.78 -12.11 -14.08
C SER A 132 15.50 -12.22 -14.93
N ARG A 133 14.51 -12.97 -14.47
CA ARG A 133 13.22 -13.15 -15.15
C ARG A 133 12.22 -12.04 -14.83
N LEU A 134 12.53 -11.19 -13.84
CA LEU A 134 11.68 -10.10 -13.43
C LEU A 134 11.81 -8.92 -14.40
N MET A 135 10.68 -8.37 -14.83
CA MET A 135 10.68 -7.18 -15.68
C MET A 135 10.32 -5.95 -14.84
N GLY A 136 11.23 -4.98 -14.80
CA GLY A 136 10.93 -3.65 -14.24
C GLY A 136 10.40 -2.74 -15.34
N LEU A 137 9.24 -2.11 -15.12
CA LEU A 137 8.75 -1.05 -15.99
C LEU A 137 8.85 0.28 -15.24
N ASP A 138 9.74 1.14 -15.73
CA ASP A 138 9.90 2.49 -15.20
C ASP A 138 8.65 3.33 -15.53
N ARG A 139 8.08 3.96 -14.50
CA ARG A 139 6.99 4.94 -14.65
C ARG A 139 7.37 6.30 -14.09
N GLY A 140 8.67 6.60 -14.15
CA GLY A 140 9.36 7.73 -13.54
C GLY A 140 9.39 7.66 -12.01
N GLY A 141 9.05 6.51 -11.43
CA GLY A 141 8.84 6.29 -10.00
C GLY A 141 10.13 6.04 -9.23
N ARG A 142 9.96 5.64 -7.96
CA ARG A 142 11.07 5.08 -7.18
C ARG A 142 11.13 3.58 -7.41
N ARG A 143 12.31 2.99 -7.26
CA ARG A 143 12.48 1.54 -7.33
C ARG A 143 11.44 0.78 -6.47
N PRO A 144 10.96 -0.38 -6.93
CA PRO A 144 10.01 -1.23 -6.20
C PRO A 144 10.51 -1.54 -4.79
N PHE A 145 9.57 -1.75 -3.86
CA PHE A 145 9.92 -2.19 -2.52
C PHE A 145 10.33 -3.66 -2.55
N ARG A 146 11.63 -3.88 -2.66
CA ARG A 146 12.27 -5.19 -2.67
C ARG A 146 13.08 -5.38 -1.39
N LYS A 147 12.90 -6.51 -0.72
CA LYS A 147 13.72 -6.95 0.42
C LYS A 147 14.22 -8.36 0.16
N ARG A 148 15.52 -8.61 0.35
CA ARG A 148 16.09 -9.96 0.29
C ARG A 148 15.92 -10.63 1.64
N GLU A 149 15.40 -11.85 1.65
CA GLU A 149 15.20 -12.71 2.83
C GLU A 149 15.82 -14.08 2.50
N GLY A 150 17.11 -14.25 2.82
CA GLY A 150 17.89 -15.42 2.40
C GLY A 150 18.01 -15.51 0.87
N ASP A 151 17.58 -16.63 0.32
CA ASP A 151 17.52 -16.90 -1.12
C ASP A 151 16.22 -16.42 -1.77
N LEU A 152 15.34 -15.75 -1.02
CA LEU A 152 14.11 -15.19 -1.54
C LEU A 152 14.18 -13.67 -1.68
N LEU A 153 13.55 -13.16 -2.73
CA LEU A 153 13.24 -11.76 -2.96
C LEU A 153 11.76 -11.52 -2.61
N ARG A 154 11.53 -10.65 -1.63
CA ARG A 154 10.19 -10.22 -1.23
C ARG A 154 9.85 -8.88 -1.87
N PHE A 155 8.81 -8.87 -2.68
CA PHE A 155 8.17 -7.67 -3.21
C PHE A 155 6.94 -7.34 -2.36
N SER A 156 6.98 -6.18 -1.70
CA SER A 156 5.91 -5.74 -0.79
C SER A 156 5.14 -4.56 -1.40
N MET A 157 3.82 -4.67 -1.45
CA MET A 157 2.94 -3.63 -1.97
C MET A 157 1.77 -3.35 -1.03
N PRO A 158 1.57 -2.10 -0.56
CA PRO A 158 0.36 -1.74 0.14
C PRO A 158 -0.86 -1.88 -0.79
N ILE A 159 -1.92 -2.55 -0.33
CA ILE A 159 -3.16 -2.68 -1.10
C ILE A 159 -4.18 -1.59 -0.77
N ALA A 160 -3.81 -0.62 0.06
CA ALA A 160 -4.62 0.57 0.34
C ALA A 160 -4.94 1.31 -0.97
N GLY A 161 -6.22 1.63 -1.16
CA GLY A 161 -6.68 2.30 -2.37
C GLY A 161 -6.91 1.40 -3.58
N LEU A 162 -6.66 0.09 -3.54
CA LEU A 162 -7.12 -0.80 -4.61
C LEU A 162 -8.64 -0.97 -4.56
N ARG A 163 -9.31 -1.06 -5.72
CA ARG A 163 -10.77 -1.25 -5.83
C ARG A 163 -11.26 -2.56 -5.19
N SER A 164 -10.39 -3.56 -5.05
CA SER A 164 -10.72 -4.84 -4.42
C SER A 164 -10.40 -4.90 -2.93
N SER A 165 -11.17 -5.74 -2.22
CA SER A 165 -10.89 -6.11 -0.85
C SER A 165 -9.67 -7.05 -0.77
N ALA A 166 -9.05 -7.10 0.42
CA ALA A 166 -8.02 -8.10 0.73
C ALA A 166 -8.50 -9.53 0.45
N ALA A 167 -9.78 -9.81 0.71
CA ALA A 167 -10.41 -11.10 0.42
C ALA A 167 -10.47 -11.39 -1.09
N GLY A 168 -10.80 -10.40 -1.93
CA GLY A 168 -10.79 -10.55 -3.38
C GLY A 168 -9.40 -10.86 -3.93
N ILE A 169 -8.38 -10.17 -3.43
CA ILE A 169 -6.97 -10.44 -3.81
C ILE A 169 -6.55 -11.85 -3.37
N ARG A 170 -6.88 -12.26 -2.14
CA ARG A 170 -6.60 -13.63 -1.66
C ARG A 170 -7.31 -14.70 -2.50
N SER A 171 -8.55 -14.46 -2.90
CA SER A 171 -9.30 -15.37 -3.76
C SER A 171 -8.64 -15.53 -5.11
N GLU A 172 -8.14 -14.44 -5.71
CA GLU A 172 -7.45 -14.50 -7.00
C GLU A 172 -6.09 -15.19 -6.87
N LEU A 173 -5.34 -14.95 -5.79
CA LEU A 173 -4.10 -15.70 -5.50
C LEU A 173 -4.35 -17.20 -5.40
N ARG A 174 -5.43 -17.62 -4.72
CA ARG A 174 -5.86 -19.03 -4.62
C ARG A 174 -6.22 -19.60 -5.99
N ARG A 175 -7.01 -18.86 -6.77
CA ARG A 175 -7.42 -19.27 -8.11
C ARG A 175 -6.24 -19.51 -9.04
N ARG A 176 -5.17 -18.74 -8.88
CA ARG A 176 -3.93 -18.85 -9.67
C ARG A 176 -2.91 -19.84 -9.07
N GLY A 177 -3.22 -20.50 -7.95
CA GLY A 177 -2.32 -21.44 -7.29
C GLY A 177 -1.09 -20.79 -6.63
N LEU A 178 -1.15 -19.48 -6.35
CA LEU A 178 -0.02 -18.71 -5.79
C LEU A 178 -0.09 -18.55 -4.28
N SER A 179 -1.24 -18.86 -3.68
CA SER A 179 -1.46 -18.65 -2.25
C SER A 179 -0.97 -19.83 -1.43
N GLU A 180 -0.22 -19.52 -0.37
CA GLU A 180 0.01 -20.39 0.79
C GLU A 180 -0.80 -19.88 1.99
#